data_AF-A0AAW4EP10-F1
#
_entry.id   AF-A0AAW4EP10-F1
#
_cell.length_a   1.000
_cell.length_b   1.000
_cell.length_c   1.000
_cell.angle_alpha   90.00
_cell.angle_beta   90.00
_cell.angle_gamma   90.00
#
_symmetry.space_group_name_H-M   'P 1'
#
loop_
_entity.id
_entity.type
_entity.pdbx_description
1 polymer ?
#
loop_
_entity_poly.entity_id
_entity_poly.type
_entity_poly.pdbx_seq_one_letter_code
_entity_poly.pdbx_strand_id
1 'polypeptide(L)' 'MSTDTKPKGPASYFPSIEKSYGQPMAHWLGLLAKKPGLKHMELVSYLKTEHGLGHGHANALVAHHLNAQR' A
#
# COMPACT_ATOMS: atom_id res chain seq x y z
N MET A 1 -28.28 1.55 2.32
CA MET A 1 -27.05 1.10 2.99
C MET A 1 -25.98 0.89 1.93
N SER A 2 -24.94 1.72 1.90
CA SER A 2 -23.57 1.46 1.41
C SER A 2 -22.82 2.80 1.44
N THR A 3 -21.93 2.94 2.42
CA THR A 3 -21.20 4.16 2.75
C THR A 3 -20.18 4.51 1.67
N ASP A 4 -20.52 5.47 0.81
CA ASP A 4 -19.56 6.22 -0.03
C ASP A 4 -18.73 7.13 0.90
N THR A 5 -17.69 6.57 1.50
CA THR A 5 -16.58 7.37 2.01
C THR A 5 -15.47 7.21 0.99
N LYS A 6 -15.59 7.93 -0.13
CA LYS A 6 -14.53 8.03 -1.13
C LYS A 6 -13.25 8.44 -0.39
N PRO A 7 -12.27 7.53 -0.19
CA PRO A 7 -11.09 7.88 0.57
C PRO A 7 -10.40 8.97 -0.23
N LYS A 8 -10.23 10.19 0.32
CA LYS A 8 -9.48 11.24 -0.36
C LYS A 8 -8.00 11.00 -0.04
N GLY A 9 -7.18 10.70 -1.05
CA GLY A 9 -5.74 10.50 -0.90
C GLY A 9 -5.26 9.10 -1.36
N PRO A 10 -4.03 8.67 -1.04
CA PRO A 10 -3.47 7.39 -1.50
C PRO A 10 -4.32 6.16 -1.12
N ALA A 11 -5.19 6.28 -0.12
CA ALA A 11 -6.17 5.27 0.24
C ALA A 11 -7.25 5.01 -0.84
N SER A 12 -7.47 5.93 -1.80
CA SER A 12 -8.41 5.70 -2.91
C SER A 12 -7.96 4.52 -3.79
N TYR A 13 -6.65 4.25 -3.84
CA TYR A 13 -6.09 3.17 -4.66
C TYR A 13 -6.25 1.81 -4.00
N PHE A 14 -6.60 1.75 -2.71
CA PHE A 14 -6.61 0.51 -1.96
C PHE A 14 -7.61 -0.53 -2.47
N PRO A 15 -8.88 -0.18 -2.76
CA PRO A 15 -9.82 -1.15 -3.32
C PRO A 15 -9.36 -1.69 -4.68
N SER A 16 -8.72 -0.85 -5.49
CA SER A 16 -8.17 -1.26 -6.79
C SER A 16 -6.97 -2.20 -6.63
N ILE A 17 -6.10 -1.96 -5.66
CA ILE A 17 -4.95 -2.83 -5.35
C ILE A 17 -5.46 -4.20 -4.88
N GLU A 18 -6.38 -4.25 -3.93
CA GLU A 18 -6.96 -5.52 -3.48
C GLU A 18 -7.62 -6.28 -4.62
N LYS A 19 -8.34 -5.58 -5.51
CA LYS A 19 -8.97 -6.18 -6.68
C LYS A 19 -7.95 -6.66 -7.73
N SER A 20 -6.86 -5.94 -7.93
CA SER A 20 -5.82 -6.29 -8.91
C SER A 20 -4.89 -7.40 -8.44
N TYR A 21 -4.55 -7.45 -7.15
CA TYR A 21 -3.57 -8.39 -6.60
C TYR A 21 -4.19 -9.47 -5.71
N GLY A 22 -5.49 -9.40 -5.41
CA GLY A 22 -6.23 -10.44 -4.68
C GLY A 22 -5.90 -10.55 -3.18
N GLN A 23 -5.13 -9.61 -2.62
CA GLN A 23 -4.73 -9.60 -1.21
C GLN A 23 -5.25 -8.34 -0.52
N PRO A 24 -5.74 -8.44 0.73
CA PRO A 24 -6.26 -7.30 1.48
C PRO A 24 -5.16 -6.30 1.84
N MET A 25 -5.49 -5.04 2.06
CA MET A 25 -4.57 -3.98 2.48
C MET A 25 -3.78 -4.33 3.74
N ALA A 26 -4.42 -4.99 4.70
CA ALA A 26 -3.75 -5.46 5.91
C ALA A 26 -2.58 -6.40 5.60
N HIS A 27 -2.67 -7.21 4.55
CA HIS A 27 -1.56 -8.05 4.09
C HIS A 27 -0.38 -7.18 3.64
N TRP A 28 -0.64 -6.22 2.76
CA TRP A 28 0.38 -5.31 2.23
C TRP A 28 1.03 -4.46 3.32
N LEU A 29 0.24 -3.83 4.17
CA LEU A 29 0.75 -3.04 5.30
C LEU A 29 1.51 -3.91 6.31
N GLY A 30 1.09 -5.17 6.51
CA GLY A 30 1.81 -6.12 7.34
C GLY A 30 3.18 -6.50 6.79
N LEU A 31 3.33 -6.61 5.47
CA LEU A 31 4.63 -6.83 4.82
C LEU A 31 5.57 -5.64 5.02
N LEU A 32 5.04 -4.42 4.90
CA LEU A 32 5.79 -3.20 5.18
C LEU A 32 6.17 -3.09 6.67
N ALA A 33 5.25 -3.44 7.57
CA ALA A 33 5.47 -3.43 9.02
C ALA A 33 6.56 -4.43 9.46
N LYS A 34 6.75 -5.54 8.73
CA LYS A 34 7.85 -6.48 8.95
C LYS A 34 9.22 -5.93 8.55
N LYS A 35 9.28 -4.77 7.89
CA LYS A 35 10.51 -4.12 7.43
C LYS A 35 10.64 -2.72 8.04
N PRO A 36 10.63 -2.61 9.39
CA PRO A 36 10.82 -1.32 10.03
C PRO A 36 12.22 -0.78 9.70
N GLY A 37 12.30 0.49 9.31
CA GLY A 37 13.56 1.17 9.04
C GLY A 37 14.01 1.21 7.57
N LEU A 38 13.29 0.55 6.65
CA LEU A 38 13.53 0.75 5.21
C LEU A 38 13.02 2.12 4.77
N LYS A 39 13.76 2.77 3.87
CA LYS A 39 13.32 4.03 3.26
C LYS A 39 12.14 3.80 2.32
N HIS A 40 11.39 4.87 2.08
CA HIS A 40 10.24 4.87 1.15
C HIS A 40 10.54 4.15 -0.17
N MET A 41 11.64 4.51 -0.84
CA MET A 41 12.02 3.92 -2.12
C MET A 41 12.40 2.42 -2.03
N GLU A 42 12.94 1.97 -0.90
CA GLU A 42 13.29 0.57 -0.68
C GLU A 42 12.03 -0.29 -0.50
N LEU A 43 11.05 0.21 0.27
CA LEU A 43 9.75 -0.42 0.43
C LEU A 43 8.96 -0.47 -0.89
N VAL A 44 9.00 0.60 -1.68
CA VAL A 44 8.38 0.64 -3.02
C VAL A 44 9.04 -0.40 -3.93
N SER A 45 10.37 -0.49 -3.91
CA SER A 45 11.09 -1.46 -4.72
C SER A 45 10.79 -2.88 -4.29
N TYR A 46 10.73 -3.16 -2.99
CA TYR A 46 10.33 -4.47 -2.45
C TYR A 46 8.95 -4.92 -2.96
N LEU A 47 7.93 -4.06 -2.88
CA LEU A 47 6.59 -4.38 -3.39
C LEU A 47 6.59 -4.62 -4.91
N LYS A 48 7.40 -3.89 -5.66
CA LYS A 48 7.55 -4.08 -7.11
C LYS A 48 8.23 -5.40 -7.44
N THR A 49 9.34 -5.73 -6.77
CA THR A 49 10.17 -6.90 -7.10
C THR A 49 9.55 -8.19 -6.62
N GLU A 50 9.03 -8.20 -5.39
CA GLU A 50 8.56 -9.44 -4.73
C GLU A 50 7.11 -9.75 -5.04
N HIS A 51 6.31 -8.71 -5.31
CA HIS A 51 4.87 -8.86 -5.50
C HIS A 51 4.36 -8.32 -6.83
N GLY A 52 5.26 -7.79 -7.68
CA GLY A 52 4.88 -7.27 -9.00
C GLY A 52 3.99 -6.03 -8.95
N LEU A 53 3.98 -5.28 -7.84
CA LEU A 53 3.14 -4.09 -7.76
C LEU A 53 3.59 -3.02 -8.76
N GLY A 54 2.62 -2.32 -9.35
CA GLY A 54 2.88 -1.15 -10.18
C GLY A 54 3.44 0.01 -9.33
N HIS A 55 4.21 0.90 -9.96
CA HIS A 55 4.87 2.00 -9.24
C HIS A 55 3.89 2.88 -8.44
N GLY A 56 2.75 3.25 -9.04
CA GLY A 56 1.72 4.03 -8.35
C GLY A 56 1.08 3.31 -7.15
N HIS A 57 0.81 2.01 -7.30
CA HIS A 57 0.22 1.17 -6.25
C HIS A 57 1.18 0.99 -5.07
N ALA A 58 2.44 0.64 -5.35
CA ALA A 58 3.48 0.51 -4.34
C ALA A 58 3.73 1.85 -3.63
N ASN A 59 3.81 2.95 -4.37
CA ASN A 59 4.01 4.28 -3.79
C ASN A 59 2.88 4.68 -2.84
N ALA A 60 1.62 4.44 -3.21
CA ALA A 60 0.46 4.75 -2.38
C ALA A 60 0.47 3.97 -1.06
N LEU A 61 0.78 2.67 -1.12
CA LEU A 61 0.89 1.78 0.04
C LEU A 61 1.97 2.26 1.02
N VAL A 62 3.17 2.52 0.50
CA VAL A 62 4.31 2.94 1.33
C VAL A 62 4.09 4.33 1.91
N ALA A 63 3.60 5.28 1.10
CA ALA A 63 3.30 6.63 1.59
C ALA A 63 2.27 6.59 2.73
N HIS A 64 1.23 5.78 2.59
CA HIS A 64 0.23 5.62 3.65
C HIS A 64 0.81 4.97 4.90
N HIS A 65 1.61 3.91 4.75
CA HIS A 65 2.26 3.22 5.86
C HIS A 65 3.22 4.13 6.64
N LEU A 66 4.09 4.86 5.93
CA LEU A 66 5.04 5.77 6.55
C LEU A 66 4.36 6.99 7.17
N ASN A 67 3.31 7.51 6.54
CA ASN A 67 2.53 8.61 7.12
C ASN A 67 1.76 8.17 8.38
N ALA A 68 1.33 6.91 8.46
CA ALA A 68 0.66 6.36 9.64
C ALA A 68 1.63 6.05 10.81
N GLN A 69 2.94 5.95 10.54
CA GLN A 69 3.98 5.72 11.55
C GLN A 69 4.65 7.00 12.05
N ARG A 70 4.20 8.16 11.56
CA ARG A 70 4.73 9.46 11.92
C ARG A 70 3.99 10.04 13.11
#